data_AF-A0A838MSP3-F1
#
_entry.id   AF-A0A838MSP3-F1
#
_cell.length_a   1.000
_cell.length_b   1.000
_cell.length_c   1.000
_cell.angle_alpha   90.00
_cell.angle_beta   90.00
_cell.angle_gamma   90.00
#
_symmetry.space_group_name_H-M   'P 1'
#
loop_
_entity.id
_entity.type
_entity.pdbx_description
1 polymer ?
#
loop_
_entity_poly.entity_id
_entity_poly.type
_entity_poly.pdbx_seq_one_letter_code
_entity_poly.pdbx_strand_id
1 'polypeptide(L)'
;MPDFLLELRSEEIPARMQAGARASLEKLFREQLAAAGVAVGAVTVWSTPRRLALVATGLPEATAAVSEEVKGPRGGAPPQARGGFLRKPGLPAAPLPAKNGVRFAVAQKPGRAP
;
A
#
# COMPACT_ATOMS: atom_id res chain seq x y z
N MET A 1 -7.92 -14.70 7.25
CA MET A 1 -6.50 -14.39 6.97
C MET A 1 -5.98 -15.33 5.89
N PRO A 2 -5.81 -14.85 4.65
CA PRO A 2 -5.30 -15.65 3.55
C PRO A 2 -3.78 -15.86 3.61
N ASP A 3 -3.34 -16.98 3.05
CA ASP A 3 -1.94 -17.26 2.75
C ASP A 3 -1.64 -16.95 1.27
N PHE A 4 -0.45 -16.46 1.00
CA PHE A 4 0.02 -16.11 -0.34
C PHE A 4 1.20 -16.99 -0.75
N LEU A 5 1.10 -17.60 -1.93
CA LEU A 5 2.18 -18.37 -2.55
C LEU A 5 2.61 -17.69 -3.84
N LEU A 6 3.91 -17.41 -3.95
CA LEU A 6 4.58 -17.02 -5.18
C LEU A 6 5.58 -18.09 -5.57
N GLU A 7 5.48 -18.58 -6.81
CA GLU A 7 6.45 -19.50 -7.38
C GLU A 7 7.03 -18.93 -8.67
N LEU A 8 8.35 -18.77 -8.70
CA LEU A 8 9.11 -18.37 -9.86
C LEU A 8 9.84 -19.58 -10.43
N ARG A 9 9.60 -19.86 -11.71
CA ARG A 9 10.38 -20.83 -12.48
C ARG A 9 11.57 -20.14 -13.11
N SER A 10 12.70 -20.81 -13.11
CA SER A 10 13.92 -20.31 -13.74
C SER A 10 14.59 -21.43 -14.54
N GLU A 11 15.58 -21.03 -15.32
CA GLU A 11 16.67 -21.93 -15.70
C GLU A 11 17.46 -22.34 -14.45
N GLU A 12 18.68 -22.85 -14.62
CA GLU A 12 19.48 -23.28 -13.49
C GLU A 12 19.90 -22.11 -12.57
N ILE A 13 19.62 -22.25 -11.27
CA ILE A 13 20.14 -21.42 -10.18
C ILE A 13 21.33 -22.18 -9.56
N PRO A 14 22.57 -21.75 -9.80
CA PRO A 14 23.75 -22.39 -9.22
C PRO A 14 23.65 -22.47 -7.70
N ALA A 15 24.11 -23.57 -7.10
CA ALA A 15 23.98 -23.82 -5.66
C ALA A 15 24.47 -22.64 -4.79
N ARG A 16 25.59 -22.01 -5.17
CA ARG A 16 26.16 -20.84 -4.46
C ARG A 16 25.26 -19.61 -4.47
N MET A 17 24.36 -19.49 -5.46
CA MET A 17 23.46 -18.35 -5.62
C MET A 17 22.11 -18.55 -4.93
N GLN A 18 21.74 -19.80 -4.61
CA GLN A 18 20.41 -20.12 -4.09
C GLN A 18 20.10 -19.47 -2.74
N ALA A 19 21.07 -19.41 -1.82
CA ALA A 19 20.90 -18.70 -0.55
C ALA A 19 20.69 -17.19 -0.76
N GLY A 20 21.48 -16.57 -1.63
CA GLY A 20 21.35 -15.16 -1.97
C GLY A 20 20.03 -14.84 -2.69
N ALA A 21 19.59 -15.71 -3.60
CA ALA A 21 18.31 -15.57 -4.30
C ALA A 21 17.13 -15.58 -3.32
N ARG A 22 17.13 -16.49 -2.33
CA ARG A 22 16.11 -16.54 -1.28
C ARG A 22 16.08 -15.26 -0.46
N ALA A 23 17.24 -14.80 0.01
CA ALA A 23 17.35 -13.58 0.80
C ALA A 23 16.89 -12.33 0.02
N SER A 24 17.28 -12.22 -1.25
CA SER A 24 16.86 -11.12 -2.12
C SER A 24 15.36 -11.12 -2.37
N LEU A 25 14.75 -12.28 -2.64
CA LEU A 25 13.31 -12.37 -2.85
C LEU A 25 12.54 -11.98 -1.59
N GLU A 26 12.93 -12.49 -0.42
CA GLU A 26 12.28 -12.12 0.84
C GLU A 26 12.36 -10.61 1.09
N LYS A 27 13.55 -10.03 0.93
CA LYS A 27 13.76 -8.58 1.10
C LYS A 27 12.87 -7.77 0.18
N LEU A 28 12.91 -8.04 -1.14
CA LEU A 28 12.13 -7.31 -2.12
C LEU A 28 10.62 -7.46 -1.86
N PHE A 29 10.16 -8.66 -1.51
CA PHE A 29 8.75 -8.89 -1.20
C PHE A 29 8.28 -8.05 0.00
N ARG A 30 9.05 -8.04 1.09
CA ARG A 30 8.73 -7.24 2.28
C ARG A 30 8.76 -5.74 1.98
N GLU A 31 9.76 -5.26 1.23
CA GLU A 31 9.86 -3.86 0.85
C GLU A 31 8.65 -3.40 0.02
N GLN A 32 8.22 -4.22 -0.95
CA GLN A 32 7.07 -3.89 -1.79
C GLN A 32 5.74 -3.91 -1.02
N LEU A 33 5.53 -4.90 -0.14
CA LEU A 33 4.33 -4.92 0.70
C LEU A 33 4.31 -3.76 1.70
N ALA A 34 5.44 -3.40 2.30
CA ALA A 34 5.55 -2.23 3.15
C ALA A 34 5.24 -0.93 2.40
N ALA A 35 5.76 -0.76 1.18
CA ALA A 35 5.47 0.38 0.32
C ALA A 35 3.97 0.44 -0.08
N ALA A 36 3.32 -0.72 -0.20
CA ALA A 36 1.88 -0.82 -0.41
C ALA A 36 1.04 -0.63 0.86
N GLY A 37 1.65 -0.44 2.05
CA GLY A 37 0.93 -0.33 3.32
C GLY A 37 0.32 -1.65 3.82
N VAL A 38 0.82 -2.79 3.32
CA VAL A 38 0.38 -4.12 3.72
C VAL A 38 1.32 -4.67 4.79
N ALA A 39 0.78 -4.93 5.97
CA ALA A 39 1.53 -5.61 7.02
C ALA A 39 1.81 -7.07 6.61
N VAL A 40 3.06 -7.50 6.73
CA VAL A 40 3.50 -8.85 6.36
C VAL A 40 3.73 -9.66 7.63
N GLY A 41 3.09 -10.82 7.71
CA GLY A 41 3.34 -11.80 8.77
C GLY A 41 4.63 -12.60 8.53
N ALA A 42 4.55 -13.91 8.77
CA ALA A 42 5.69 -14.79 8.55
C ALA A 42 5.88 -15.06 7.05
N VAL A 43 7.13 -14.94 6.59
CA VAL A 43 7.54 -15.25 5.23
C VAL A 43 8.54 -16.39 5.27
N THR A 44 8.40 -17.37 4.39
CA THR A 44 9.37 -18.45 4.21
C THR A 44 9.68 -18.59 2.74
N VAL A 45 10.97 -18.75 2.42
CA VAL A 45 11.45 -18.83 1.03
C VAL A 45 12.28 -20.08 0.84
N TRP A 46 11.97 -20.82 -0.22
CA TRP A 46 12.66 -22.02 -0.66
C TRP A 46 13.25 -21.83 -2.04
N SER A 47 14.31 -22.59 -2.31
CA SER A 47 14.94 -22.64 -3.61
C SER A 47 15.23 -24.10 -3.98
N THR A 48 15.05 -24.41 -5.25
CA THR A 48 15.65 -25.58 -5.90
C THR A 48 16.51 -25.07 -7.06
N PRO A 49 17.24 -25.94 -7.77
CA PRO A 49 18.01 -25.50 -8.93
C PRO A 49 17.18 -24.83 -10.04
N ARG A 50 15.84 -24.94 -10.07
CA ARG A 50 15.02 -24.34 -11.14
C ARG A 50 13.78 -23.59 -10.64
N ARG A 51 13.68 -23.39 -9.32
CA ARG A 51 12.52 -22.76 -8.68
C ARG A 51 12.94 -21.90 -7.52
N LEU A 52 12.26 -20.78 -7.35
CA LEU A 52 12.29 -19.95 -6.16
C LEU A 52 10.85 -19.75 -5.70
N ALA A 53 10.53 -20.19 -4.49
CA ALA A 53 9.17 -20.16 -3.97
C ALA A 53 9.14 -19.37 -2.66
N LEU A 54 8.12 -18.53 -2.49
CA LEU A 54 7.88 -17.75 -1.29
C LEU A 54 6.44 -18.01 -0.81
N VAL A 55 6.30 -18.32 0.47
CA VAL A 55 5.00 -18.38 1.16
C VAL A 55 4.97 -17.27 2.20
N ALA A 56 3.94 -16.43 2.14
CA ALA A 56 3.65 -15.43 3.16
C ALA A 56 2.33 -15.80 3.84
N THR A 57 2.36 -15.91 5.16
CA THR A 57 1.19 -16.28 5.97
C THR A 57 0.74 -15.11 6.83
N GLY A 58 -0.55 -15.09 7.14
CA GLY A 58 -1.12 -14.06 8.00
C GLY A 58 -1.17 -12.68 7.36
N LEU A 59 -1.39 -12.61 6.03
CA LEU A 59 -1.63 -11.33 5.37
C LEU A 59 -3.02 -10.79 5.75
N PRO A 60 -3.17 -9.46 5.83
CA PRO A 60 -4.47 -8.84 6.10
C PRO A 60 -5.40 -9.00 4.89
N GLU A 61 -6.69 -9.15 5.14
CA GLU A 61 -7.71 -9.31 4.08
C GLU A 61 -7.93 -8.01 3.26
N ALA A 62 -7.54 -6.86 3.81
CA ALA A 62 -7.55 -5.59 3.11
C ALA A 62 -6.38 -4.71 3.59
N THR A 63 -5.90 -3.81 2.73
CA THR A 63 -4.97 -2.76 3.15
C THR A 63 -5.63 -1.83 4.17
N ALA A 64 -4.85 -1.19 5.05
CA ALA A 64 -5.40 -0.19 5.95
C ALA A 64 -5.98 1.00 5.17
N ALA A 65 -7.10 1.57 5.65
CA ALA A 65 -7.64 2.80 5.10
C ALA A 65 -6.65 3.95 5.34
N VAL A 66 -6.25 4.65 4.28
CA VAL A 66 -5.33 5.78 4.38
C VAL A 66 -6.15 7.07 4.34
N SER A 67 -6.01 7.89 5.39
CA SER A 67 -6.58 9.24 5.41
C SER A 67 -5.51 10.26 5.05
N GLU A 68 -5.65 10.92 3.91
CA GLU A 68 -4.80 12.05 3.51
C GLU A 68 -5.49 13.37 3.84
N GLU A 69 -4.84 14.24 4.61
CA GLU A 69 -5.35 15.58 4.89
C GLU A 69 -5.02 16.53 3.73
N VAL A 70 -6.02 16.89 2.94
CA VAL A 70 -5.91 17.80 1.80
C VAL A 70 -6.19 19.23 2.27
N LYS A 71 -5.19 20.11 2.12
CA LYS A 71 -5.37 21.55 2.31
C LYS A 71 -6.28 22.13 1.24
N GLY A 72 -7.38 22.73 1.66
CA GLY A 72 -8.34 23.44 0.83
C GLY A 72 -8.06 24.93 0.71
N PRO A 73 -8.85 25.63 -0.10
CA PRO A 73 -8.69 27.06 -0.32
C PRO A 73 -8.96 27.85 0.98
N ARG A 74 -8.34 29.03 1.10
CA ARG A 74 -8.53 29.95 2.25
C ARG A 74 -10.01 30.25 2.48
N GLY A 75 -10.36 30.57 3.73
CA GLY A 75 -11.72 30.81 4.20
C GLY A 75 -12.48 31.89 3.43
N GLY A 76 -11.79 32.82 2.76
CA GLY A 76 -12.37 33.85 1.89
C GLY A 76 -12.41 33.53 0.40
N ALA A 77 -12.10 32.30 -0.03
CA ALA A 77 -12.03 31.97 -1.45
C ALA A 77 -13.41 32.04 -2.15
N PRO A 78 -13.44 32.42 -3.45
CA PRO A 78 -14.67 32.53 -4.22
C PRO A 78 -15.52 31.24 -4.18
N PRO A 79 -16.86 31.33 -4.27
CA PRO A 79 -17.76 30.17 -4.23
C PRO A 79 -17.39 29.08 -5.24
N GLN A 80 -16.88 29.48 -6.41
CA GLN A 80 -16.44 28.60 -7.48
C GLN A 80 -15.20 27.77 -7.09
N ALA A 81 -14.23 28.36 -6.37
CA ALA A 81 -13.05 27.67 -5.87
C ALA A 81 -13.40 26.68 -4.73
N ARG A 82 -14.39 27.03 -3.91
CA ARG A 82 -14.93 26.14 -2.87
C ARG A 82 -15.67 24.94 -3.48
N GLY A 83 -16.53 25.19 -4.47
CA GLY A 83 -17.28 24.16 -5.18
C GLY A 83 -16.38 23.21 -5.98
N GLY A 84 -15.33 23.74 -6.62
CA GLY A 84 -14.33 22.93 -7.32
C GLY A 84 -13.51 22.05 -6.36
N PHE A 85 -13.19 22.55 -5.17
CA PHE A 85 -12.48 21.76 -4.15
C PHE A 85 -13.34 20.63 -3.60
N LEU A 86 -14.62 20.87 -3.28
CA LEU A 86 -15.55 19.86 -2.77
C LEU A 86 -15.97 18.80 -3.81
N ARG A 87 -15.73 19.06 -5.10
CA ARG A 87 -15.99 18.10 -6.19
C ARG A 87 -14.82 17.12 -6.41
N LYS A 88 -13.69 17.25 -5.71
CA LYS A 88 -12.58 16.30 -5.85
C LYS A 88 -13.00 14.92 -5.32
N PRO A 89 -12.71 13.83 -6.07
CA PRO A 89 -12.99 12.46 -5.62
C PRO A 89 -12.33 12.17 -4.27
N GLY A 90 -13.07 11.55 -3.36
CA GLY A 90 -12.56 11.11 -2.05
C GLY A 90 -12.69 12.13 -0.91
N LEU A 91 -13.24 13.33 -1.15
CA LEU A 91 -13.53 14.29 -0.09
C LEU A 91 -14.99 14.18 0.41
N PRO A 92 -15.25 14.29 1.72
CA PRO A 92 -16.61 14.30 2.25
C PRO A 92 -17.36 15.56 1.81
N ALA A 93 -18.65 15.41 1.49
CA ALA A 93 -19.55 16.53 1.15
C ALA A 93 -19.92 17.42 2.36
N ALA A 94 -19.39 17.10 3.55
CA ALA A 94 -19.68 17.77 4.82
C ALA A 94 -18.86 19.06 5.01
N PRO A 95 -19.29 19.97 5.91
CA PRO A 95 -18.52 21.17 6.23
C PRO A 95 -17.15 20.82 6.81
N LEU A 96 -16.11 21.40 6.20
CA LEU A 96 -14.71 21.17 6.52
C LEU A 96 -14.25 21.99 7.73
N PRO A 97 -13.51 21.41 8.69
CA PRO A 97 -12.92 22.18 9.78
C PRO A 97 -11.92 23.20 9.23
N ALA A 98 -11.98 24.42 9.77
CA ALA A 98 -11.06 25.51 9.42
C ALA A 98 -10.01 25.69 10.54
N LYS A 99 -8.72 25.64 10.18
CA LYS A 99 -7.61 25.95 11.08
C LYS A 99 -6.83 27.12 10.48
N ASN A 100 -6.63 28.21 11.23
CA ASN A 100 -5.93 29.42 10.76
C ASN A 100 -6.47 30.00 9.43
N GLY A 101 -7.79 29.99 9.23
CA GLY A 101 -8.41 30.53 8.02
C GLY A 101 -8.18 29.70 6.76
N VAL A 102 -7.68 28.47 6.86
CA VAL A 102 -7.54 27.49 5.77
C VAL A 102 -8.47 26.32 6.06
N ARG A 103 -9.25 25.88 5.07
CA ARG A 103 -10.12 24.71 5.19
C ARG A 103 -9.31 23.44 4.98
N PHE A 104 -9.51 22.42 5.82
CA PHE A 104 -8.85 21.12 5.67
C PHE A 104 -9.89 20.06 5.38
N ALA A 105 -9.63 19.21 4.41
CA ALA A 105 -10.49 18.08 4.11
C ALA A 105 -9.72 16.78 4.24
N VAL A 106 -10.26 15.85 5.02
CA VAL A 106 -9.68 14.52 5.15
C VAL A 106 -10.22 13.69 3.98
N ALA A 107 -9.37 13.41 3.00
CA ALA A 107 -9.67 12.44 1.96
C ALA A 107 -9.44 11.05 2.54
N GLN A 108 -10.51 10.26 2.67
CA GLN A 108 -10.38 8.86 3.08
C GLN A 108 -10.27 8.00 1.83
N LYS A 109 -9.13 7.35 1.63
CA LYS A 109 -8.98 6.27 0.66
C LYS A 109 -9.32 4.97 1.38
N PRO A 110 -10.46 4.32 1.08
CA PRO A 110 -10.79 3.03 1.67
C PRO A 110 -9.69 2.02 1.33
N GLY A 111 -9.40 1.14 2.29
CA GLY A 111 -8.49 0.02 2.08
C GLY A 111 -8.91 -0.81 0.87
N ARG A 112 -7.95 -1.27 0.07
CA ARG A 112 -8.22 -2.11 -1.09
C ARG A 112 -8.05 -3.57 -0.68
N ALA A 113 -9.02 -4.42 -1.02
CA ALA A 113 -8.78 -5.87 -0.98
C ALA A 113 -7.80 -6.24 -2.10
N PRO A 114 -6.85 -7.17 -1.86
CA PRO A 114 -5.95 -7.67 -2.90
C PRO A 114 -6.69 -8.35 -4.05
#